data_AF-A0A662FC37-F1
#
_entry.id   AF-A0A662FC37-F1
#
_cell.length_a   1.000
_cell.length_b   1.000
_cell.length_c   1.000
_cell.angle_alpha   90.00
_cell.angle_beta   90.00
_cell.angle_gamma   90.00
#
_symmetry.space_group_name_H-M   'P 1'
#
loop_
_entity.id
_entity.type
_entity.pdbx_description
1 polymer ?
#
loop_
_entity_poly.entity_id
_entity_poly.type
_entity_poly.pdbx_seq_one_letter_code
_entity_poly.pdbx_strand_id
1 'polypeptide(L)'
;MPQKARIKIVSTDINKINQVCQYIKDIAEKTGVVMRGPIPLPTKRLRVTTRRSPDGEGTETWDRFEIRVHKRLIDLGIDERALR
;
A
#
# COMPACT_ATOMS: atom_id res chain seq x y z
N MET A 1 -18.47 -19.77 -10.67
CA MET A 1 -17.21 -19.59 -9.90
C MET A 1 -17.49 -18.57 -8.82
N PRO A 2 -17.06 -18.76 -7.56
CA PRO A 2 -17.27 -17.74 -6.53
C PRO A 2 -16.59 -16.44 -6.95
N GLN A 3 -17.37 -15.36 -7.05
CA GLN A 3 -16.86 -14.05 -7.43
C GLN A 3 -16.03 -13.51 -6.27
N LYS A 4 -14.78 -13.10 -6.56
CA LYS A 4 -13.83 -12.62 -5.54
C LYS A 4 -13.52 -11.16 -5.81
N ALA A 5 -13.78 -10.30 -4.83
CA ALA A 5 -13.37 -8.91 -4.89
C ALA A 5 -11.91 -8.81 -4.44
N ARG A 6 -11.08 -8.15 -5.25
CA ARG A 6 -9.65 -7.96 -4.96
C ARG A 6 -9.38 -6.50 -4.68
N ILE A 7 -9.06 -6.20 -3.42
CA ILE A 7 -8.74 -4.85 -2.97
C ILE A 7 -7.22 -4.68 -2.95
N LYS A 8 -6.71 -3.72 -3.71
CA LYS A 8 -5.30 -3.33 -3.69
C LYS A 8 -5.17 -2.00 -2.97
N ILE A 9 -4.52 -2.02 -1.82
CA ILE A 9 -4.25 -0.82 -1.02
C ILE A 9 -2.82 -0.38 -1.29
N VAL A 10 -2.64 0.91 -1.57
CA VAL A 10 -1.35 1.52 -1.86
C VAL A 10 -1.21 2.79 -1.03
N SER A 11 -0.10 2.93 -0.32
CA SER A 11 0.19 4.13 0.47
C SER A 11 1.69 4.35 0.62
N THR A 12 2.09 5.60 0.87
CA THR A 12 3.45 5.97 1.28
C THR A 12 3.68 5.74 2.77
N ASP A 13 2.62 5.82 3.59
CA ASP A 13 2.69 5.70 5.04
C ASP A 13 2.32 4.28 5.51
N ILE A 14 3.23 3.63 6.24
CA ILE A 14 2.99 2.28 6.80
C ILE A 14 1.90 2.29 7.87
N ASN A 15 1.83 3.34 8.69
CA ASN A 15 0.86 3.39 9.79
C ASN A 15 -0.58 3.46 9.27
N LYS A 16 -0.82 4.30 8.25
CA LYS A 16 -2.13 4.43 7.61
C LYS A 16 -2.54 3.14 6.91
N ILE A 17 -1.62 2.48 6.19
CA ILE A 17 -1.96 1.23 5.49
C ILE A 17 -2.34 0.12 6.47
N ASN A 18 -1.67 0.05 7.62
CA ASN A 18 -1.96 -0.93 8.66
C ASN A 18 -3.29 -0.63 9.35
N GLN A 19 -3.58 0.63 9.67
CA GLN A 19 -4.86 1.04 10.23
C GLN A 19 -6.04 0.65 9.31
N VAL A 20 -5.93 0.92 8.01
CA VAL A 20 -6.97 0.56 7.04
C VAL A 20 -7.09 -0.96 6.88
N CYS A 21 -5.97 -1.69 6.86
CA CYS A 21 -6.01 -3.16 6.80
C CYS A 21 -6.72 -3.76 8.03
N GLN A 22 -6.46 -3.20 9.22
CA GLN A 22 -7.10 -3.64 10.46
C GLN A 22 -8.60 -3.33 10.43
N TYR A 23 -8.97 -2.12 10.01
CA TYR A 23 -10.38 -1.72 9.88
C TYR A 23 -11.17 -2.64 8.93
N ILE A 24 -10.60 -2.98 7.77
CA ILE A 24 -11.22 -3.91 6.82
C ILE A 24 -11.34 -5.32 7.41
N LYS A 25 -10.33 -5.75 8.18
CA LYS A 25 -10.37 -7.05 8.86
C LYS A 25 -11.50 -7.10 9.89
N ASP A 26 -11.65 -6.05 10.71
CA ASP A 26 -12.69 -5.96 11.74
C ASP A 26 -14.10 -5.93 11.10
N ILE A 27 -14.26 -5.28 9.94
CA ILE A 27 -15.52 -5.31 9.19
C ILE A 27 -15.79 -6.71 8.65
N ALA A 28 -14.81 -7.34 8.01
CA ALA A 28 -14.98 -8.67 7.42
C ALA A 28 -15.37 -9.72 8.48
N GLU A 29 -14.78 -9.63 9.68
CA GLU A 29 -15.12 -10.48 10.82
C GLU A 29 -16.55 -10.25 11.31
N LYS A 30 -16.99 -8.99 11.42
CA LYS A 30 -18.38 -8.65 11.81
C LYS A 30 -19.42 -9.11 10.79
N THR A 31 -19.11 -9.02 9.51
CA THR A 31 -20.04 -9.41 8.43
C THR A 31 -19.98 -10.92 8.13
N GLY A 32 -19.02 -11.65 8.70
CA GLY A 32 -18.85 -13.09 8.46
C GLY A 32 -18.34 -13.44 7.06
N VAL A 33 -17.72 -12.48 6.37
CA VAL A 33 -17.24 -12.66 4.99
C VAL A 33 -15.87 -13.35 5.00
N VAL A 34 -15.71 -14.35 4.14
CA VAL A 34 -14.43 -15.04 3.98
C VAL A 34 -13.40 -14.09 3.36
N MET A 35 -12.46 -13.64 4.19
CA MET A 35 -11.34 -12.79 3.80
C MET A 35 -10.05 -13.62 3.70
N ARG A 36 -9.35 -13.51 2.57
CA ARG A 36 -7.94 -13.90 2.50
C ARG A 36 -7.11 -12.67 2.84
N GLY A 37 -6.40 -12.78 3.96
CA GLY A 37 -5.82 -11.66 4.70
C GLY A 37 -4.90 -10.73 3.90
N PRO A 38 -4.47 -9.61 4.51
CA PRO A 38 -3.68 -8.59 3.83
C PRO A 38 -2.30 -9.12 3.43
N ILE A 39 -2.15 -9.54 2.18
CA ILE A 39 -0.90 -10.03 1.60
C ILE A 39 0.02 -8.83 1.40
N PRO A 40 1.19 -8.77 2.07
CA PRO A 40 2.16 -7.72 1.84
C PRO A 40 2.85 -7.94 0.50
N LEU A 41 2.66 -7.00 -0.42
CA LEU A 41 3.40 -6.99 -1.66
C LEU A 41 4.72 -6.21 -1.49
N PRO A 42 5.73 -6.49 -2.32
CA PRO A 42 7.00 -5.78 -2.29
C PRO A 42 6.80 -4.26 -2.36
N THR A 43 7.50 -3.54 -1.48
CA THR A 43 7.48 -2.08 -1.43
C THR A 43 8.27 -1.54 -2.62
N LYS A 44 7.64 -0.68 -3.44
CA LYS A 44 8.35 -0.04 -4.56
C LYS A 44 9.17 1.13 -4.00
N ARG A 45 10.48 1.11 -4.21
CA ARG A 45 11.39 2.20 -3.85
C ARG A 45 11.64 3.05 -5.09
N LEU A 46 11.24 4.31 -5.04
CA LEU A 46 11.54 5.30 -6.07
C LEU A 46 12.72 6.13 -5.58
N ARG A 47 13.86 6.06 -6.27
CA ARG A 47 15.09 6.76 -5.92
C ARG A 47 15.35 7.84 -6.95
N VAL A 48 15.56 9.06 -6.49
CA VAL A 48 15.93 10.20 -7.33
C VAL A 48 17.18 10.80 -6.73
N THR A 49 18.24 10.87 -7.53
CA THR A 49 19.51 11.48 -7.14
C THR A 49 19.71 12.75 -7.94
N THR A 50 19.83 13.89 -7.25
CA THR A 50 20.03 15.19 -7.88
C THR A 50 21.30 15.84 -7.36
N ARG A 51 21.97 16.62 -8.20
CA ARG A 51 23.05 17.50 -7.74
C ARG A 51 22.43 18.55 -6.83
N ARG A 52 23.12 18.86 -5.72
CA ARG A 52 22.65 19.87 -4.77
C ARG A 52 22.87 21.28 -5.33
N SER A 53 24.03 21.51 -5.94
CA SER A 53 24.35 22.79 -6.55
C SER A 53 23.54 23.00 -7.84
N PRO A 54 22.99 24.21 -8.05
CA PRO A 54 22.36 24.58 -9.32
C PRO A 54 23.39 24.81 -10.43
N ASP A 55 24.61 25.20 -10.06
CA ASP A 55 25.73 25.53 -10.92
C ASP A 55 26.83 24.45 -10.91
N GLY A 56 27.72 24.54 -11.91
CA GLY A 56 28.80 23.58 -12.15
C GLY A 56 29.99 23.71 -11.22
N GLU A 57 30.08 24.82 -10.48
CA GLU A 57 31.22 25.18 -9.63
C GLU A 57 31.10 24.60 -8.20
N GLY A 58 32.22 24.56 -7.49
CA GLY A 58 32.29 24.07 -6.11
C GLY A 58 32.37 22.55 -5.97
N THR A 59 32.13 22.04 -4.75
CA THR A 59 32.24 20.61 -4.43
C THR A 59 31.05 19.82 -4.95
N GLU A 60 31.31 18.70 -5.63
CA GLU A 60 30.27 17.80 -6.14
C GLU A 60 29.51 17.10 -5.01
N THR A 61 28.41 17.72 -4.59
CA THR A 61 27.50 17.18 -3.58
C THR A 61 26.18 16.75 -4.20
N TRP A 62 25.67 15.61 -3.74
CA TRP A 62 24.49 14.93 -4.31
C TRP A 62 23.48 14.63 -3.22
N ASP A 63 22.22 15.01 -3.47
CA ASP A 63 21.10 14.63 -2.63
C ASP A 63 20.45 13.34 -3.14
N ARG A 64 20.07 12.47 -2.21
CA ARG A 64 19.48 11.16 -2.49
C ARG A 64 18.09 11.11 -1.89
N PHE A 65 17.09 11.37 -2.70
CA PHE A 65 15.69 11.30 -2.30
C PHE A 65 15.15 9.89 -2.52
N GLU A 66 14.37 9.39 -1.56
CA GLU A 66 13.67 8.11 -1.65
C GLU A 66 12.19 8.28 -1.25
N ILE A 67 11.30 7.79 -2.10
CA ILE A 67 9.90 7.55 -1.72
C ILE A 67 9.65 6.05 -1.72
N ARG A 68 9.03 5.56 -0.63
CA ARG A 68 8.63 4.17 -0.48
C ARG A 68 7.13 4.06 -0.65
N VAL A 69 6.70 3.20 -1.56
CA VAL A 69 5.29 2.93 -1.82
C VAL A 69 4.98 1.50 -1.36
N HIS A 70 4.25 1.40 -0.25
CA HIS A 70 3.82 0.15 0.35
C HIS A 70 2.53 -0.33 -0.30
N LYS A 71 2.47 -1.64 -0.56
CA LYS A 71 1.33 -2.27 -1.23
C LYS A 71 0.82 -3.42 -0.39
N ARG A 72 -0.50 -3.52 -0.27
CA ARG A 72 -1.22 -4.63 0.37
C ARG A 72 -2.31 -5.13 -0.58
N LEU A 73 -2.55 -6.42 -0.56
CA LEU A 73 -3.60 -7.06 -1.34
C LEU A 73 -4.52 -7.82 -0.41
N ILE A 74 -5.82 -7.61 -0.53
CA ILE A 74 -6.84 -8.33 0.22
C ILE A 74 -7.79 -8.95 -0.82
N ASP A 75 -8.03 -10.25 -0.72
CA ASP A 75 -9.06 -10.93 -1.52
C ASP A 75 -10.26 -11.23 -0.62
N LEU A 76 -11.45 -10.75 -1.00
CA LEU A 76 -12.72 -10.98 -0.30
C LEU A 76 -13.62 -11.91 -1.14
N GLY A 77 -14.27 -12.86 -0.49
CA GLY A 77 -15.41 -13.57 -1.07
C GLY A 77 -16.60 -12.62 -1.18
N ILE A 78 -17.29 -12.60 -2.32
CA ILE A 78 -18.50 -11.79 -2.47
C ILE A 78 -19.68 -12.62 -1.98
N ASP A 79 -20.27 -12.18 -0.87
CA ASP A 79 -21.67 -12.47 -0.52
C ASP A 79 -22.46 -11.16 -0.74
N GLU A 80 -23.55 -11.21 -1.50
CA GLU A 80 -24.35 -10.03 -1.90
C GLU A 80 -24.87 -9.19 -0.71
N ARG A 81 -24.83 -9.74 0.50
CA ARG A 81 -25.25 -9.07 1.75
C ARG A 81 -24.26 -8.02 2.26
N ALA A 82 -22.98 -8.09 1.88
CA ALA A 82 -21.92 -7.24 2.44
C ALA A 82 -21.70 -5.91 1.71
N LEU A 83 -22.33 -5.71 0.54
CA LEU A 83 -22.20 -4.53 -0.33
C LEU A 83 -23.38 -3.55 -0.23
N ARG A 84 -24.31 -3.79 0.71
CA ARG A 84 -25.51 -2.96 0.91
C ARG A 84 -25.40 -2.09 2.16
#